data_AF-A0A2V9RIJ8-F1
#
_entry.id   AF-A0A2V9RIJ8-F1
#
_cell.length_a   1.000
_cell.length_b   1.000
_cell.length_c   1.000
_cell.angle_alpha   90.00
_cell.angle_beta   90.00
_cell.angle_gamma   90.00
#
_symmetry.space_group_name_H-M   'P 1'
#
loop_
_entity.id
_entity.type
_entity.pdbx_description
1 polymer ?
#
loop_
_entity_poly.entity_id
_entity_poly.type
_entity_poly.pdbx_seq_one_letter_code
_entity_poly.pdbx_strand_id
1 'polypeptide(L)'
;MGLAYAAKGDAAAAKAQARGLHAALRDLELKTKRQPPELLRVASQELEGHIALASKKVDKSLGILQRAARLERSLRYSEPPSYPRPVLPVLGEVALKNGRLSLAESAFREALDQHPESARALRGLKQTLQQEQRGREAGF
;
A
#
# COMPACT_ATOMS: atom_id res chain seq x y z
N MET A 1 -12.36 -7.10 6.62
CA MET A 1 -11.80 -8.12 7.54
C MET A 1 -10.33 -8.47 7.24
N GLY A 2 -9.91 -8.73 5.99
CA GLY A 2 -8.52 -9.08 5.66
C GLY A 2 -7.44 -8.08 6.13
N LEU A 3 -7.61 -6.78 5.85
CA LEU A 3 -6.68 -5.72 6.30
C LEU A 3 -6.59 -5.62 7.83
N ALA A 4 -7.69 -5.88 8.54
CA ALA A 4 -7.72 -5.85 9.99
C ALA A 4 -6.91 -7.01 10.60
N TYR A 5 -6.97 -8.20 10.01
CA TYR A 5 -6.12 -9.33 10.41
C TYR A 5 -4.65 -9.05 10.13
N ALA A 6 -4.34 -8.50 8.95
CA ALA A 6 -2.97 -8.14 8.61
C ALA A 6 -2.39 -7.06 9.55
N ALA A 7 -3.18 -6.07 9.93
CA ALA A 7 -2.78 -5.04 10.90
C ALA A 7 -2.50 -5.63 12.31
N LYS A 8 -3.16 -6.73 12.67
CA LYS A 8 -2.91 -7.48 13.92
C LYS A 8 -1.73 -8.45 13.82
N GLY A 9 -1.07 -8.55 12.66
CA GLY A 9 -0.01 -9.52 12.41
C GLY A 9 -0.50 -10.93 12.11
N ASP A 10 -1.82 -11.16 12.04
CA ASP A 10 -2.40 -12.46 11.71
C ASP A 10 -2.41 -12.66 10.19
N ALA A 11 -1.23 -13.00 9.66
CA ALA A 11 -1.05 -13.28 8.24
C ALA A 11 -1.86 -14.49 7.77
N ALA A 12 -2.16 -15.45 8.66
CA ALA A 12 -2.90 -16.66 8.30
C ALA A 12 -4.38 -16.36 8.04
N ALA A 13 -5.03 -15.63 8.95
CA ALA A 13 -6.40 -15.19 8.77
C ALA A 13 -6.53 -14.20 7.60
N ALA A 14 -5.56 -13.30 7.43
CA ALA A 14 -5.52 -12.39 6.28
C ALA A 14 -5.41 -13.17 4.94
N LYS A 15 -4.56 -14.21 4.87
CA LYS A 15 -4.48 -15.10 3.69
C LYS A 15 -5.77 -15.85 3.42
N ALA A 16 -6.47 -16.32 4.45
CA ALA A 16 -7.75 -17.00 4.27
C ALA A 16 -8.78 -16.08 3.59
N GLN A 17 -8.83 -14.81 4.00
CA GLN A 17 -9.70 -13.81 3.38
C GLN A 17 -9.26 -13.48 1.94
N ALA A 18 -7.95 -13.35 1.69
CA ALA A 18 -7.43 -13.12 0.35
C ALA A 18 -7.77 -14.26 -0.63
N ARG A 19 -7.76 -15.52 -0.17
CA ARG A 19 -8.18 -16.67 -1.00
C ARG A 19 -9.61 -16.53 -1.51
N GLY A 20 -10.53 -16.11 -0.65
CA GLY A 20 -11.93 -15.88 -1.03
C GLY A 20 -12.06 -14.78 -2.08
N LEU A 21 -11.35 -13.65 -1.90
CA LEU A 21 -11.32 -12.57 -2.88
C LEU A 21 -10.75 -13.03 -4.23
N HIS A 22 -9.61 -13.73 -4.23
CA HIS A 22 -8.98 -14.21 -5.46
C HIS A 22 -9.88 -15.21 -6.20
N ALA A 23 -10.55 -16.10 -5.46
CA ALA A 23 -11.50 -17.04 -6.06
C ALA A 23 -12.68 -16.30 -6.72
N ALA A 24 -13.24 -15.29 -6.06
CA ALA A 24 -14.32 -14.48 -6.61
C ALA A 24 -13.90 -13.68 -7.85
N LEU A 25 -12.70 -13.09 -7.85
CA LEU A 25 -12.19 -12.38 -9.03
C LEU A 25 -11.96 -13.30 -10.22
N ARG A 26 -11.43 -14.51 -9.97
CA ARG A 26 -11.25 -15.52 -11.01
C ARG A 26 -12.57 -16.01 -11.57
N ASP A 27 -13.55 -16.27 -10.71
CA ASP A 27 -14.90 -16.67 -11.12
C ASP A 27 -15.58 -15.59 -11.96
N LEU A 28 -15.45 -14.31 -11.57
CA LEU A 28 -15.94 -13.18 -12.34
C LEU A 28 -15.30 -13.11 -13.73
N GLU A 29 -13.98 -13.27 -13.81
CA GLU A 29 -13.25 -13.26 -15.08
C GLU A 29 -13.71 -14.40 -16.00
N LEU A 30 -13.86 -15.62 -15.45
CA LEU A 30 -14.32 -16.78 -16.20
C LEU A 30 -15.75 -16.63 -16.72
N LYS A 31 -16.67 -16.11 -15.89
CA LYS A 31 -18.08 -15.92 -16.25
C LYS A 31 -18.30 -14.80 -17.25
N THR A 32 -17.58 -13.69 -17.09
CA THR A 32 -17.78 -12.49 -17.91
C THR A 32 -16.88 -12.43 -19.14
N LYS A 33 -15.83 -13.26 -19.19
CA LYS A 33 -14.73 -13.19 -20.17
C LYS A 33 -14.11 -11.79 -20.25
N ARG A 34 -14.13 -11.04 -19.15
CA ARG A 34 -13.58 -9.68 -19.02
C ARG A 34 -12.66 -9.64 -17.81
N GLN A 35 -11.65 -8.78 -17.87
CA GLN A 35 -10.80 -8.56 -16.71
C GLN A 35 -11.64 -8.01 -15.54
N PRO A 36 -11.35 -8.44 -14.30
CA PRO A 36 -11.98 -7.86 -13.14
C PRO A 36 -11.76 -6.34 -13.10
N PRO A 37 -12.73 -5.56 -12.58
CA PRO A 37 -12.59 -4.12 -12.41
C PRO A 37 -11.23 -3.77 -11.78
N GLU A 38 -10.52 -2.81 -12.36
CA GLU A 38 -9.17 -2.44 -11.92
C GLU A 38 -9.13 -2.09 -10.42
N LEU A 39 -10.20 -1.47 -9.91
CA LEU A 39 -10.39 -1.18 -8.49
C LEU A 39 -10.22 -2.42 -7.59
N LEU A 40 -10.80 -3.56 -8.00
CA LEU A 40 -10.71 -4.79 -7.23
C LEU A 40 -9.30 -5.40 -7.32
N ARG A 41 -8.58 -5.16 -8.41
CA ARG A 41 -7.19 -5.57 -8.57
C ARG A 41 -6.27 -4.76 -7.65
N VAL A 42 -6.49 -3.44 -7.53
CA VAL A 42 -5.80 -2.57 -6.57
C VAL A 42 -6.01 -3.08 -5.14
N ALA A 43 -7.27 -3.31 -4.75
CA ALA A 43 -7.61 -3.82 -3.42
C ALA A 43 -6.96 -5.18 -3.12
N SER A 44 -6.92 -6.07 -4.12
CA SER A 44 -6.27 -7.37 -4.02
C SER A 44 -4.76 -7.23 -3.78
N GLN A 45 -4.09 -6.35 -4.54
CA GLN A 45 -2.66 -6.14 -4.39
C GLN A 45 -2.31 -5.44 -3.08
N GLU A 46 -3.09 -4.44 -2.64
CA GLU A 46 -2.87 -3.81 -1.34
C GLU A 46 -2.96 -4.85 -0.21
N LEU A 47 -3.99 -5.70 -0.23
CA LEU A 47 -4.14 -6.78 0.75
C LEU A 47 -2.95 -7.75 0.73
N GLU A 48 -2.45 -8.14 -0.43
CA GLU A 48 -1.25 -8.98 -0.54
C GLU A 48 0.00 -8.31 0.04
N GLY A 49 0.16 -7.00 -0.16
CA GLY A 49 1.25 -6.21 0.43
C GLY A 49 1.19 -6.26 1.96
N HIS A 50 0.01 -6.01 2.54
CA HIS A 50 -0.20 -6.12 3.97
C HIS A 50 0.02 -7.54 4.52
N ILE A 51 -0.39 -8.57 3.78
CA ILE A 51 -0.12 -9.97 4.16
C ILE A 51 1.38 -10.27 4.16
N ALA A 52 2.11 -9.78 3.16
CA ALA A 52 3.56 -9.93 3.09
C ALA A 52 4.23 -9.22 4.29
N LEU A 53 3.76 -8.02 4.64
CA LEU A 53 4.23 -7.30 5.83
C LEU A 53 3.95 -8.08 7.12
N ALA A 54 2.72 -8.55 7.31
CA ALA A 54 2.33 -9.38 8.47
C ALA A 54 3.14 -10.69 8.53
N SER A 55 3.58 -11.20 7.38
CA SER A 55 4.48 -12.36 7.29
C SER A 55 5.96 -12.02 7.47
N LYS A 56 6.30 -10.79 7.92
CA LYS A 56 7.68 -10.27 8.07
C LYS A 56 8.49 -10.24 6.77
N LYS A 57 7.84 -10.28 5.60
CA LYS A 57 8.48 -10.22 4.28
C LYS A 57 8.46 -8.78 3.77
N VAL A 58 9.28 -7.93 4.38
CA VAL A 58 9.25 -6.47 4.19
C VAL A 58 9.53 -6.08 2.74
N ASP A 59 10.61 -6.55 2.12
CA ASP A 59 10.95 -6.14 0.74
C ASP A 59 9.88 -6.61 -0.27
N LYS A 60 9.30 -7.80 -0.03
CA LYS A 60 8.16 -8.29 -0.82
C LYS A 60 6.93 -7.38 -0.65
N SER A 61 6.63 -6.97 0.58
CA SER A 61 5.54 -6.03 0.86
C SER A 61 5.71 -4.73 0.11
N LEU A 62 6.89 -4.09 0.23
CA LEU A 62 7.20 -2.83 -0.45
C LEU A 62 7.03 -2.94 -1.96
N GLY A 63 7.55 -4.01 -2.57
CA GLY A 63 7.40 -4.24 -4.01
C GLY A 63 5.94 -4.47 -4.44
N ILE A 64 5.12 -5.12 -3.61
CA ILE A 64 3.68 -5.29 -3.88
C ILE A 64 2.94 -3.97 -3.75
N LEU A 65 3.15 -3.23 -2.64
CA LEU A 65 2.49 -1.95 -2.38
C LEU A 65 2.83 -0.91 -3.46
N GLN A 66 4.07 -0.92 -3.97
CA GLN A 66 4.46 -0.06 -5.08
C GLN A 66 3.73 -0.42 -6.39
N ARG A 67 3.47 -1.70 -6.66
CA ARG A 67 2.63 -2.11 -7.80
C ARG A 67 1.18 -1.70 -7.61
N ALA A 68 0.64 -1.88 -6.40
CA ALA A 68 -0.71 -1.46 -6.06
C ALA A 68 -0.90 0.05 -6.26
N ALA A 69 0.05 0.88 -5.80
CA ALA A 69 0.03 2.33 -6.02
C ALA A 69 0.07 2.71 -7.51
N ARG A 70 0.86 2.01 -8.34
CA ARG A 70 0.87 2.24 -9.79
C ARG A 70 -0.45 1.87 -10.46
N LEU A 71 -1.08 0.77 -10.05
CA LEU A 71 -2.40 0.36 -10.55
C LEU A 71 -3.50 1.33 -10.08
N GLU A 72 -3.41 1.84 -8.85
CA GLU A 72 -4.33 2.84 -8.35
C GLU A 72 -4.26 4.12 -9.19
N ARG A 73 -3.04 4.58 -9.50
CA ARG A 73 -2.82 5.76 -10.33
C ARG A 73 -3.35 5.62 -11.76
N SER A 74 -3.46 4.39 -12.29
CA SER A 74 -4.05 4.16 -13.61
C SER A 74 -5.58 4.10 -13.60
N LEU A 75 -6.22 4.10 -12.42
CA LEU A 75 -7.67 4.21 -12.33
C LEU A 75 -8.10 5.56 -12.92
N ARG A 76 -9.11 5.53 -13.79
CA ARG A 76 -9.74 6.76 -14.28
C ARG A 76 -10.19 7.59 -13.08
N TYR A 77 -9.80 8.86 -13.07
CA TYR A 77 -10.24 9.82 -12.06
C TYR A 77 -11.77 9.87 -12.02
N SER A 78 -12.33 9.66 -10.84
CA SER A 78 -13.76 9.83 -10.56
C SER A 78 -13.88 10.71 -9.32
N GLU A 79 -14.88 11.60 -9.29
CA GLU A 79 -15.31 12.27 -8.06
C GLU A 79 -16.66 11.68 -7.62
N PRO A 80 -16.74 11.07 -6.42
CA PRO A 80 -15.67 10.87 -5.44
C PRO A 80 -14.61 9.84 -5.90
N PRO A 81 -13.39 9.83 -5.31
CA PRO A 81 -12.34 8.90 -5.67
C PRO A 81 -12.86 7.46 -5.63
N SER A 82 -12.64 6.72 -6.72
CA SER A 82 -13.08 5.32 -6.81
C SER A 82 -12.45 4.47 -5.70
N TYR A 83 -11.26 4.83 -5.22
CA TYR A 83 -10.56 4.14 -4.13
C TYR A 83 -10.46 5.01 -2.87
N PRO A 84 -11.00 4.56 -1.72
CA PRO A 84 -11.12 5.40 -0.52
C PRO A 84 -9.83 5.53 0.30
N ARG A 85 -8.76 4.80 -0.03
CA ARG A 85 -7.48 4.84 0.68
C ARG A 85 -6.29 4.86 -0.28
N PRO A 86 -5.63 6.02 -0.45
CA PRO A 86 -4.41 6.10 -1.23
C PRO A 86 -3.35 5.10 -0.76
N VAL A 87 -2.81 4.31 -1.69
CA VAL A 87 -1.82 3.28 -1.39
C VAL A 87 -0.44 3.89 -1.10
N LEU A 88 -0.12 5.05 -1.69
CA LEU A 88 1.18 5.72 -1.52
C LEU A 88 1.52 6.07 -0.05
N PRO A 89 0.63 6.69 0.75
CA PRO A 89 0.86 6.86 2.19
C PRO A 89 1.10 5.55 2.94
N VAL A 90 0.45 4.45 2.53
CA VAL A 90 0.67 3.12 3.13
C VAL A 90 2.08 2.62 2.81
N LEU A 91 2.50 2.71 1.55
CA LEU A 91 3.87 2.39 1.12
C LEU A 91 4.90 3.19 1.93
N GLY A 92 4.68 4.51 2.05
CA GLY A 92 5.56 5.42 2.79
C GLY A 92 5.69 5.03 4.27
N GLU A 93 4.59 4.71 4.94
CA GLU A 93 4.61 4.27 6.34
C GLU A 93 5.33 2.94 6.54
N VAL A 94 5.12 1.97 5.63
CA VAL A 94 5.81 0.68 5.69
C VAL A 94 7.30 0.89 5.46
N ALA A 95 7.68 1.73 4.50
CA ALA A 95 9.08 2.06 4.24
C ALA A 95 9.74 2.75 5.45
N LEU A 96 9.08 3.76 6.03
CA LEU A 96 9.57 4.50 7.20
C LEU A 96 9.81 3.58 8.40
N LYS A 97 8.81 2.75 8.75
CA LYS A 97 8.90 1.82 9.90
C LYS A 97 10.00 0.77 9.74
N ASN A 98 10.46 0.50 8.52
CA ASN A 98 11.51 -0.47 8.23
C ASN A 98 12.83 0.20 7.79
N GLY A 99 13.00 1.50 8.07
CA GLY A 99 14.26 2.22 7.83
C GLY A 99 14.59 2.45 6.34
N ARG A 100 13.64 2.24 5.43
CA ARG A 100 13.79 2.52 3.99
C ARG A 100 13.49 3.99 3.71
N LEU A 101 14.31 4.88 4.27
CA LEU A 101 14.01 6.32 4.35
C LEU A 101 13.83 6.97 2.97
N SER A 102 14.71 6.70 2.02
CA SER A 102 14.60 7.26 0.65
C SER A 102 13.31 6.83 -0.06
N LEU A 103 12.88 5.58 0.12
CA LEU A 103 11.61 5.09 -0.42
C LEU A 103 10.42 5.74 0.28
N ALA A 104 10.50 5.93 1.60
CA ALA A 104 9.46 6.58 2.38
C ALA A 104 9.27 8.03 1.94
N GLU A 105 10.36 8.78 1.78
CA GLU A 105 10.34 10.17 1.30
C GLU A 105 9.69 10.24 -0.08
N SER A 106 10.16 9.43 -1.03
CA SER A 106 9.62 9.39 -2.39
C SER A 106 8.11 9.12 -2.40
N ALA A 107 7.67 8.12 -1.63
CA ALA A 107 6.25 7.76 -1.57
C ALA A 107 5.39 8.88 -0.95
N PHE A 108 5.85 9.54 0.11
CA PHE A 108 5.10 10.64 0.73
C PHE A 108 5.07 11.90 -0.13
N ARG A 109 6.16 12.22 -0.85
CA ARG A 109 6.17 13.34 -1.80
C ARG A 109 5.20 13.08 -2.95
N GLU A 110 5.24 11.90 -3.57
CA GLU A 110 4.29 11.55 -4.63
C GLU A 110 2.84 11.57 -4.13
N ALA A 111 2.59 11.17 -2.87
CA ALA A 111 1.26 11.27 -2.27
C ALA A 111 0.79 12.72 -2.11
N LEU A 112 1.70 13.66 -1.79
CA LEU A 112 1.39 15.08 -1.65
C LEU A 112 1.21 15.77 -3.00
N ASP A 113 1.91 15.32 -4.03
CA ASP A 113 1.68 15.82 -5.40
C ASP A 113 0.26 15.49 -5.88
N GLN A 114 -0.28 14.33 -5.46
CA GLN A 114 -1.64 13.92 -5.78
C GLN A 114 -2.68 14.55 -4.85
N HIS A 115 -2.36 14.67 -3.56
CA HIS A 115 -3.25 15.18 -2.51
C HIS A 115 -2.48 16.11 -1.57
N PRO A 116 -2.32 17.39 -1.93
CA PRO A 116 -1.52 18.35 -1.17
C PRO A 116 -1.99 18.51 0.29
N GLU A 117 -3.30 18.41 0.53
CA GLU A 117 -3.91 18.48 1.86
C GLU A 117 -3.86 17.16 2.67
N SER A 118 -3.17 16.13 2.18
CA SER A 118 -3.07 14.84 2.88
C SER A 118 -2.27 14.96 4.18
N ALA A 119 -2.98 15.17 5.29
CA ALA A 119 -2.39 15.26 6.63
C ALA A 119 -1.56 14.02 7.00
N ARG A 120 -1.93 12.84 6.47
CA ARG A 120 -1.17 11.60 6.65
C ARG A 120 0.18 11.65 5.95
N ALA A 121 0.21 12.09 4.69
CA ALA A 121 1.44 12.19 3.92
C ALA A 121 2.36 13.30 4.46
N LEU A 122 1.80 14.44 4.87
CA LEU A 122 2.57 15.54 5.51
C LEU A 122 3.28 15.07 6.78
N ARG A 123 2.55 14.37 7.67
CA ARG A 123 3.15 13.84 8.90
C ARG A 123 4.21 12.78 8.61
N GLY A 124 3.94 11.89 7.67
CA GLY A 124 4.89 10.86 7.24
C GLY A 124 6.19 11.44 6.70
N LEU A 125 6.10 12.42 5.79
CA LEU A 125 7.27 13.10 5.22
C LEU A 125 8.10 13.77 6.31
N LYS A 126 7.45 14.50 7.23
CA LYS A 126 8.13 15.13 8.37
C LYS A 126 8.91 14.11 9.21
N GLN A 127 8.30 12.97 9.52
CA GLN A 127 8.95 11.92 10.30
C GLN A 127 10.15 11.30 9.55
N THR A 128 10.01 11.05 8.24
CA THR A 128 11.11 10.53 7.41
C THR A 128 12.31 11.47 7.45
N LEU A 129 12.10 12.77 7.20
CA LEU A 129 13.19 13.75 7.17
C LEU A 129 13.90 13.88 8.53
N GLN A 130 13.15 13.82 9.63
CA GLN A 130 13.72 13.82 10.98
C GLN A 130 14.62 12.60 11.24
N GLN A 131 14.20 11.42 10.76
CA GLN A 131 14.98 10.19 10.95
C GLN A 131 16.24 10.18 10.06
N GLU A 132 16.18 10.74 8.85
CA GLU A 132 17.34 10.90 7.98
C GLU A 132 18.38 11.86 8.56
N GLN A 133 17.95 12.98 9.15
CA GLN A 133 18.85 13.92 9.81
C GLN A 133 19.57 13.26 10.99
N ARG A 134 18.84 12.57 11.86
CA ARG A 134 19.44 11.81 12.99
C ARG A 134 20.41 10.73 12.53
N GLY A 135 20.12 10.06 11.42
CA GLY A 135 21.03 9.05 10.85
C GLY A 135 22.34 9.66 10.34
N ARG A 136 22.30 10.87 9.78
CA ARG A 136 23.51 11.61 9.38
C ARG A 136 24.31 12.09 10.58
N GLU A 137 23.64 12.57 11.64
CA GLU A 137 24.29 13.03 12.87
C GLU A 137 24.93 11.89 13.69
N ALA A 138 24.43 10.65 13.57
CA ALA A 138 24.97 9.49 14.27
C ALA A 138 26.16 8.81 13.57
N GLY A 139 26.50 9.23 12.35
CA GLY A 139 27.67 8.74 11.62
C GLY A 139 28.89 9.63 11.85
N PHE A 140 29.58 9.45 12.97
CA PHE A 140 30.94 9.95 13.23
C PHE A 140 31.93 8.79 13.18
#